data_AF-A0AAD0X1S5-F1
#
_entry.id   AF-A0AAD0X1S5-F1
#
_cell.length_a   1.000
_cell.length_b   1.000
_cell.length_c   1.000
_cell.angle_alpha   90.00
_cell.angle_beta   90.00
_cell.angle_gamma   90.00
#
_symmetry.space_group_name_H-M   'P 1'
#
loop_
_entity.id
_entity.type
_entity.pdbx_description
1 polymer ?
#
loop_
_entity_poly.entity_id
_entity_poly.type
_entity_poly.pdbx_seq_one_letter_code
_entity_poly.pdbx_strand_id
1 'polypeptide(L)'
;MEQSLTVWLLPAFALLAGIGIGFLIARLVPNAAPSRTQRQLDDLQERFDTYQSEVVTHFNTTASLVKKLTQSYQEVQEHLSEGASRLALDELTRQRLLAALHADEAASPRERLTPPKSNEAPKDYAPKAPDAPGTLDETFGLKGKY
;
A
#
# COMPACT_ATOMS: atom_id res chain seq x y z
N MET A 1 33.55 33.85 -59.74
CA MET A 1 32.49 32.86 -59.40
C MET A 1 33.01 31.72 -58.51
N GLU A 2 34.31 31.42 -58.54
CA GLU A 2 34.93 30.37 -57.70
C GLU A 2 34.87 30.60 -56.17
N GLN A 3 34.87 31.86 -55.71
CA GLN A 3 34.94 32.18 -54.27
C GLN A 3 33.63 31.93 -53.52
N SER A 4 32.47 32.08 -54.16
CA SER A 4 31.18 31.81 -53.52
C SER A 4 30.94 30.32 -53.30
N LEU A 5 31.53 29.48 -54.16
CA LEU A 5 31.40 28.02 -54.10
C LEU A 5 32.18 27.47 -52.90
N THR A 6 33.42 27.91 -52.69
CA THR A 6 34.25 27.49 -51.55
C THR A 6 33.68 27.94 -50.21
N VAL A 7 33.08 29.13 -50.13
CA VAL A 7 32.44 29.67 -48.92
C VAL A 7 31.25 28.81 -48.46
N TRP A 8 30.50 28.19 -49.37
CA TRP A 8 29.40 27.29 -49.02
C TRP A 8 29.84 25.82 -48.82
N LEU A 9 30.88 25.38 -49.51
CA LEU A 9 31.38 24.00 -49.42
C LEU A 9 32.04 23.72 -48.05
N LEU A 10 32.77 24.70 -47.50
CA LEU A 10 33.46 24.56 -46.22
C LEU A 10 32.51 24.27 -45.02
N PRO A 11 31.42 25.03 -44.78
CA PRO A 11 30.46 24.70 -43.72
C PRO A 11 29.66 23.42 -44.02
N ALA A 12 29.36 23.14 -45.29
CA ALA A 12 28.66 21.91 -45.67
C ALA A 12 29.51 20.67 -45.35
N PHE A 13 30.81 20.71 -45.65
CA PHE A 13 31.74 19.64 -45.32
C PHE A 13 31.94 19.51 -43.80
N ALA A 14 32.06 20.64 -43.09
CA ALA A 14 32.18 20.64 -41.63
C ALA A 14 30.94 20.03 -40.95
N LEU A 15 29.74 20.29 -41.48
CA LEU A 15 28.49 19.71 -40.99
C LEU A 15 28.44 18.19 -41.25
N LEU A 16 28.82 17.75 -42.45
CA LEU A 16 28.91 16.33 -42.80
C LEU A 16 29.93 15.59 -41.92
N ALA A 17 31.12 16.17 -41.73
CA ALA A 17 32.14 15.65 -40.85
C ALA A 17 31.68 15.62 -39.39
N GLY A 18 31.00 16.68 -38.93
CA GLY A 18 30.43 16.78 -37.59
C GLY A 18 29.36 15.71 -37.32
N ILE A 19 28.46 15.46 -38.29
CA ILE A 19 27.47 14.36 -38.20
C ILE A 19 28.17 13.02 -38.17
N GLY A 20 29.17 12.81 -39.04
CA GLY A 20 29.94 11.56 -39.08
C GLY A 20 30.65 11.26 -37.76
N ILE A 21 31.35 12.25 -37.20
CA ILE A 21 32.05 12.14 -35.91
C ILE A 21 31.04 11.98 -34.77
N GLY A 22 29.96 12.78 -34.76
CA GLY A 22 28.89 12.67 -33.77
C GLY A 22 28.24 11.30 -33.76
N PHE A 23 27.98 10.72 -34.94
CA PHE A 23 27.45 9.36 -35.07
C PHE A 23 28.46 8.31 -34.61
N LEU A 24 29.74 8.46 -34.94
CA LEU A 24 30.80 7.57 -34.50
C LEU A 24 30.95 7.57 -32.97
N ILE A 25 30.93 8.75 -32.34
CA ILE A 25 30.97 8.89 -30.88
C ILE A 25 29.71 8.29 -30.24
N ALA A 26 28.52 8.57 -30.78
CA ALA A 26 27.27 7.98 -30.28
C ALA A 26 27.24 6.45 -30.41
N ARG A 27 27.91 5.89 -31.43
CA ARG A 27 28.05 4.44 -31.65
C ARG A 27 29.12 3.80 -30.78
N LEU A 28 30.25 4.49 -30.54
CA LEU A 28 31.39 3.96 -29.78
C LEU A 28 31.26 4.12 -28.27
N VAL A 29 30.46 5.07 -27.78
CA VAL A 29 30.22 5.24 -26.34
C VAL A 29 29.19 4.18 -25.89
N PRO A 30 29.60 3.08 -25.23
CA PRO A 30 28.74 1.93 -24.97
C PRO A 30 27.72 2.17 -23.86
N ASN A 31 27.64 3.39 -23.32
CA ASN A 31 27.01 3.69 -22.03
C ASN A 31 26.21 5.00 -22.01
N ALA A 32 25.82 5.52 -23.17
CA ALA A 32 24.94 6.69 -23.27
C ALA A 32 23.43 6.35 -23.15
N ALA A 33 23.09 5.08 -22.86
CA ALA A 33 21.73 4.61 -22.61
C ALA A 33 21.50 4.37 -21.11
N PRO A 34 20.25 4.52 -20.61
CA PRO A 34 19.90 4.69 -19.20
C PRO A 34 19.90 3.36 -18.43
N SER A 35 20.92 2.52 -18.64
CA SER A 35 21.05 1.22 -17.98
C SER A 35 21.05 1.33 -16.45
N ARG A 36 21.57 2.44 -15.92
CA ARG A 36 21.51 2.75 -14.48
C ARG A 36 20.08 3.03 -14.02
N THR A 37 19.30 3.75 -14.83
CA THR A 37 17.91 4.06 -14.53
C THR A 37 17.02 2.84 -14.70
N GLN A 38 17.21 2.03 -15.75
CA GLN A 38 16.50 0.76 -15.94
C GLN A 38 16.79 -0.22 -14.81
N ARG A 39 18.06 -0.41 -14.43
CA ARG A 39 18.42 -1.24 -13.27
C ARG A 39 17.81 -0.75 -11.96
N GLN A 40 17.70 0.57 -11.78
CA GLN A 40 17.02 1.14 -10.62
C GLN A 40 15.51 0.86 -10.63
N LEU A 41 14.87 0.92 -11.80
CA LEU A 41 13.46 0.57 -11.94
C LEU A 41 13.23 -0.92 -11.66
N ASP A 42 14.09 -1.80 -12.20
CA ASP A 42 14.01 -3.25 -11.97
C ASP A 42 14.21 -3.58 -10.47
N ASP A 43 15.22 -2.99 -9.82
CA ASP A 43 15.48 -3.18 -8.37
C ASP A 43 14.32 -2.66 -7.50
N LEU A 44 13.70 -1.55 -7.90
CA LEU A 44 12.55 -1.00 -7.17
C LEU A 44 11.30 -1.88 -7.35
N GLN A 45 11.05 -2.36 -8.57
CA GLN A 45 9.97 -3.29 -8.88
C GLN A 45 10.11 -4.59 -8.07
N GLU A 46 11.32 -5.18 -8.03
CA GLU A 46 11.61 -6.39 -7.28
C GLU A 46 11.36 -6.22 -5.77
N ARG A 47 11.74 -5.07 -5.21
CA ARG A 47 11.44 -4.72 -3.81
C ARG A 47 9.95 -4.58 -3.55
N PHE A 48 9.20 -3.99 -4.49
CA PHE A 48 7.75 -3.88 -4.36
C PHE A 48 7.07 -5.25 -4.38
N ASP A 49 7.46 -6.14 -5.30
CA ASP A 49 6.90 -7.49 -5.38
C ASP A 49 7.24 -8.31 -4.11
N THR A 50 8.47 -8.18 -3.62
CA THR A 50 8.91 -8.81 -2.35
C THR A 50 8.09 -8.30 -1.17
N TYR A 51 7.91 -6.99 -1.04
CA TYR A 51 7.11 -6.38 0.02
C TYR A 51 5.65 -6.83 -0.03
N GLN A 52 5.04 -6.83 -1.22
CA GLN A 52 3.65 -7.31 -1.38
C GLN A 52 3.52 -8.79 -0.96
N SER A 53 4.47 -9.63 -1.37
CA SER A 53 4.51 -11.05 -0.98
C SER A 53 4.64 -11.21 0.54
N GLU A 54 5.51 -10.44 1.18
CA GLU A 54 5.71 -10.47 2.63
C GLU A 54 4.45 -10.04 3.39
N VAL A 55 3.80 -8.96 2.96
CA VAL A 55 2.56 -8.47 3.57
C VAL A 55 1.44 -9.52 3.44
N VAL A 56 1.25 -10.08 2.25
CA VAL A 56 0.24 -11.14 2.03
C VAL A 56 0.53 -12.35 2.92
N THR A 57 1.79 -12.77 3.01
CA THR A 57 2.21 -13.89 3.86
C THR A 57 1.98 -13.59 5.35
N HIS A 58 2.30 -12.39 5.81
CA HIS A 58 2.09 -11.96 7.18
C HIS A 58 0.60 -11.92 7.55
N PHE A 59 -0.25 -11.37 6.69
CA PHE A 59 -1.70 -11.35 6.90
C PHE A 59 -2.31 -12.75 6.86
N ASN A 60 -1.87 -13.62 5.95
CA ASN A 60 -2.32 -15.01 5.91
C ASN A 60 -1.92 -15.77 7.20
N THR A 61 -0.66 -15.60 7.62
CA THR A 61 -0.16 -16.17 8.88
C THR A 61 -0.96 -15.64 10.07
N THR A 62 -1.23 -14.34 10.12
CA THR A 62 -2.03 -13.72 11.18
C THR A 62 -3.47 -14.24 11.18
N ALA A 63 -4.12 -14.36 10.01
CA ALA A 63 -5.46 -14.93 9.90
C ALA A 63 -5.50 -16.38 10.40
N SER A 64 -4.47 -17.18 10.09
CA SER A 64 -4.31 -18.54 10.62
C SER A 64 -4.16 -18.57 12.14
N LEU A 65 -3.33 -17.67 12.70
CA LEU A 65 -3.15 -17.53 14.16
C LEU A 65 -4.44 -17.09 14.85
N VAL A 66 -5.14 -16.08 14.31
CA VAL A 66 -6.43 -15.61 14.84
C VAL A 66 -7.45 -16.74 14.82
N LYS A 67 -7.53 -17.52 13.73
CA LYS A 67 -8.42 -18.68 13.66
C LYS A 67 -8.09 -19.71 14.74
N LYS A 68 -6.81 -20.02 14.96
CA LYS A 68 -6.38 -20.92 16.05
C LYS A 68 -6.80 -20.38 17.42
N LEU A 69 -6.63 -19.08 17.66
CA LEU A 69 -7.05 -18.45 18.91
C LEU A 69 -8.56 -18.53 19.11
N THR A 70 -9.35 -18.23 18.07
CA THR A 70 -10.82 -18.37 18.13
C THR A 70 -11.23 -19.81 18.44
N GLN A 71 -10.56 -20.80 17.83
CA GLN A 71 -10.83 -22.20 18.09
C GLN A 71 -10.49 -22.59 19.53
N SER A 72 -9.32 -22.18 20.04
CA SER A 72 -8.96 -22.43 21.45
C SER A 72 -9.92 -21.76 22.44
N TYR A 73 -10.43 -20.57 22.12
CA TYR A 73 -11.48 -19.93 22.93
C TYR A 73 -12.77 -20.77 22.97
N GLN A 74 -13.22 -21.27 21.82
CA GLN A 74 -14.39 -22.15 21.73
C GLN A 74 -14.19 -23.45 22.53
N GLU A 75 -13.02 -24.08 22.42
CA GLU A 75 -12.68 -25.30 23.15
C GLU A 75 -12.71 -25.07 24.67
N VAL A 76 -12.19 -23.94 25.15
CA VAL A 76 -12.27 -23.57 26.58
C VAL A 76 -13.72 -23.40 27.02
N GLN A 77 -14.54 -22.73 26.21
CA GLN A 77 -15.94 -22.51 26.55
C GLN A 77 -16.75 -23.80 26.55
N GLU A 78 -16.49 -24.70 25.61
CA GLU A 78 -17.08 -26.06 25.59
C GLU A 78 -16.66 -26.85 26.84
N HIS A 79 -15.38 -26.80 27.21
CA HIS A 79 -14.88 -27.47 28.41
C HIS A 79 -15.50 -26.91 29.70
N LEU A 80 -15.73 -25.59 29.77
CA LEU A 80 -16.44 -24.97 30.89
C LEU A 80 -17.91 -25.38 30.94
N SER A 81 -18.58 -25.50 29.80
CA SER A 81 -19.95 -26.00 29.69
C SER A 81 -20.06 -27.46 30.13
N GLU A 82 -19.13 -28.31 29.67
CA GLU A 82 -19.03 -29.72 30.07
C GLU A 82 -18.73 -29.83 31.58
N GLY A 83 -17.79 -29.04 32.09
CA GLY A 83 -17.45 -28.96 33.51
C GLY A 83 -18.64 -28.53 34.37
N ALA A 84 -19.37 -27.49 33.94
CA ALA A 84 -20.60 -27.06 34.60
C ALA A 84 -21.66 -28.18 34.60
N SER A 85 -21.80 -28.92 33.48
CA SER A 85 -22.74 -30.03 33.37
C SER A 85 -22.43 -31.20 34.31
N ARG A 86 -21.13 -31.47 34.56
CA ARG A 86 -20.64 -32.56 35.41
C ARG A 86 -20.58 -32.19 36.89
N LEU A 87 -20.20 -30.96 37.22
CA LEU A 87 -20.01 -30.51 38.61
C LEU A 87 -21.30 -29.94 39.23
N ALA A 88 -22.24 -29.43 38.43
CA ALA A 88 -23.54 -29.01 38.93
C ALA A 88 -24.45 -30.24 39.13
N LEU A 89 -24.41 -30.81 40.34
CA LEU A 89 -25.27 -31.93 40.76
C LEU A 89 -26.77 -31.56 40.82
N ASP A 90 -27.10 -30.26 40.72
CA ASP A 90 -28.44 -29.69 40.83
C ASP A 90 -28.82 -28.93 39.54
N GLU A 91 -30.01 -29.22 38.99
CA GLU A 91 -30.49 -28.74 37.68
C GLU A 91 -30.63 -27.20 37.64
N LEU A 92 -31.04 -26.59 38.75
CA LEU A 92 -31.16 -25.12 38.87
C LEU A 92 -29.78 -24.46 38.81
N THR A 93 -28.80 -25.06 39.48
CA THR A 93 -27.42 -24.57 39.51
C THR A 93 -26.75 -24.71 38.13
N ARG A 94 -27.05 -25.80 37.42
CA ARG A 94 -26.62 -26.05 36.04
C ARG A 94 -27.17 -24.99 35.06
N GLN A 95 -28.46 -24.71 35.11
CA GLN A 95 -29.08 -23.70 34.24
C GLN A 95 -28.53 -22.30 34.49
N ARG A 96 -28.24 -21.94 35.75
CA ARG A 96 -27.63 -20.64 36.08
C ARG A 96 -26.19 -20.51 35.60
N LEU A 97 -25.38 -21.55 35.73
CA LEU A 97 -23.99 -21.56 35.23
C LEU A 97 -23.95 -21.48 33.71
N LEU A 98 -24.80 -22.24 33.01
CA LEU A 98 -24.92 -22.17 31.56
C LEU A 98 -25.44 -20.81 31.09
N ALA A 99 -26.41 -20.21 31.79
CA ALA A 99 -26.89 -18.86 31.47
C ALA A 99 -25.80 -17.79 31.68
N ALA A 100 -25.00 -17.90 32.74
CA ALA A 100 -23.87 -17.00 32.98
C ALA A 100 -22.76 -17.15 31.92
N LEU A 101 -22.54 -18.38 31.41
CA LEU A 101 -21.56 -18.66 30.36
C LEU A 101 -21.97 -18.06 28.99
N HIS A 102 -23.27 -18.04 28.67
CA HIS A 102 -23.79 -17.50 27.40
C HIS A 102 -24.15 -16.00 27.46
N ALA A 103 -24.20 -15.39 28.65
CA ALA A 103 -24.51 -13.97 28.80
C ALA A 103 -23.47 -13.05 28.10
N ASP A 104 -22.22 -13.51 27.99
CA ASP A 104 -21.14 -12.77 27.29
C ASP A 104 -21.29 -12.85 25.75
N GLU A 105 -21.86 -13.94 25.23
CA GLU A 105 -22.15 -14.09 23.79
C GLU A 105 -23.28 -13.16 23.31
N ALA A 106 -24.25 -12.85 24.18
CA ALA A 106 -25.36 -11.96 23.87
C ALA A 106 -24.97 -10.47 23.88
N ALA A 107 -23.83 -10.12 24.49
CA ALA A 107 -23.40 -8.72 24.68
C ALA A 107 -22.63 -8.13 23.49
N SER A 108 -22.27 -8.94 22.49
CA SER A 108 -21.66 -8.44 21.26
C SER A 108 -22.64 -8.59 20.09
N PRO A 109 -23.51 -7.59 19.83
CA PRO A 109 -23.98 -7.39 18.47
C PRO A 109 -22.72 -7.34 17.62
N ARG A 110 -22.50 -8.39 16.80
CA ARG A 110 -21.54 -8.32 15.70
C ARG A 110 -21.94 -7.06 14.96
N GLU A 111 -21.18 -6.00 15.16
CA GLU A 111 -21.43 -4.69 14.60
C GLU A 111 -21.27 -4.91 13.10
N ARG A 112 -22.39 -5.26 12.46
CA ARG A 112 -22.50 -5.50 11.04
C ARG A 112 -22.18 -4.14 10.48
N LEU A 113 -20.91 -3.94 10.13
CA LEU A 113 -20.38 -2.72 9.56
C LEU A 113 -21.38 -2.31 8.49
N THR A 114 -22.17 -1.28 8.78
CA THR A 114 -23.07 -0.73 7.77
C THR A 114 -22.19 -0.37 6.60
N PRO A 115 -22.45 -0.90 5.39
CA PRO A 115 -21.63 -0.59 4.24
C PRO A 115 -21.51 0.93 4.14
N PRO A 116 -20.29 1.48 3.94
CA PRO A 116 -20.14 2.91 3.76
C PRO A 116 -21.08 3.37 2.64
N LYS A 117 -21.78 4.49 2.85
CA LYS A 117 -22.76 5.03 1.88
C LYS A 117 -22.14 5.37 0.52
N SER A 118 -20.81 5.36 0.41
CA SER A 118 -20.05 5.69 -0.80
C SER A 118 -19.03 4.59 -1.10
N ASN A 119 -19.11 4.00 -2.30
CA ASN A 119 -18.10 3.11 -2.88
C ASN A 119 -16.89 3.88 -3.47
N GLU A 120 -16.63 5.09 -2.99
CA GLU A 120 -15.54 5.90 -3.53
C GLU A 120 -14.22 5.45 -2.89
N ALA A 121 -13.17 5.29 -3.71
CA ALA A 121 -11.85 4.94 -3.21
C ALA A 121 -11.40 5.96 -2.15
N PRO A 122 -10.65 5.53 -1.12
CA PRO A 122 -10.11 6.44 -0.11
C PRO A 122 -9.36 7.58 -0.81
N LYS A 123 -9.82 8.81 -0.61
CA LYS A 123 -9.17 9.98 -1.18
C LYS A 123 -7.91 10.25 -0.36
N ASP A 124 -6.75 10.10 -0.99
CA ASP A 124 -5.46 10.47 -0.38
C ASP A 124 -5.28 12.00 -0.26
N TYR A 125 -6.26 12.79 -0.69
CA TYR A 125 -6.28 14.23 -0.55
C TYR A 125 -7.28 14.69 0.51
N ALA A 126 -6.87 15.66 1.33
CA ALA A 126 -7.76 16.30 2.28
C ALA A 126 -8.86 17.08 1.54
N PRO A 127 -10.16 16.89 1.85
CA PRO A 127 -11.23 17.66 1.26
C PRO A 127 -11.11 19.12 1.67
N LYS A 128 -11.04 20.01 0.68
CA LYS A 128 -10.93 21.46 0.87
C LYS A 128 -12.34 22.06 1.00
N ALA A 129 -12.57 22.91 2.00
CA ALA A 129 -13.76 23.76 2.01
C ALA A 129 -13.66 24.80 0.87
N PRO A 130 -14.77 25.22 0.24
CA PRO A 130 -14.73 26.09 -0.95
C PRO A 130 -13.95 27.39 -0.76
N ASP A 131 -13.84 27.88 0.48
CA ASP A 131 -13.18 29.14 0.84
C ASP A 131 -11.91 28.96 1.70
N ALA A 132 -11.38 27.74 1.80
CA ALA A 132 -10.11 27.51 2.50
C ALA A 132 -8.91 27.86 1.59
N PRO A 133 -7.73 28.22 2.13
CA PRO A 133 -6.48 28.17 1.36
C PRO A 133 -6.13 26.70 1.04
N GLY A 134 -5.49 26.46 -0.11
CA GLY A 134 -5.03 25.12 -0.50
C GLY A 134 -3.91 24.62 0.42
N THR A 135 -3.66 23.31 0.48
CA THR A 135 -2.57 22.72 1.29
C THR A 135 -1.16 23.16 0.85
N LEU A 136 -1.04 23.72 -0.35
CA LEU A 136 0.18 24.30 -0.91
C LEU A 136 0.18 25.84 -0.88
N ASP A 137 -0.83 26.44 -0.28
CA ASP A 137 -0.94 27.89 -0.16
C ASP A 137 0.04 28.39 0.89
N GLU A 138 0.71 29.51 0.60
CA GLU A 138 1.71 30.13 1.49
C GLU A 138 1.14 30.55 2.85
N THR A 139 -0.18 30.73 2.93
CA THR A 139 -0.90 31.07 4.18
C THR A 139 -1.44 29.84 4.92
N PHE A 140 -1.29 28.63 4.37
CA PHE A 140 -1.82 27.40 4.96
C PHE A 140 -1.13 27.11 6.30
N GLY A 141 -1.92 27.06 7.38
CA GLY A 141 -1.41 26.85 8.74
C GLY A 141 -0.93 28.12 9.46
N LEU A 142 -0.86 29.26 8.77
CA LEU A 142 -0.50 30.55 9.36
C LEU A 142 -1.76 31.32 9.80
N LYS A 143 -2.45 30.83 10.83
CA LYS A 143 -3.46 31.66 11.50
C LYS A 143 -2.73 32.67 12.37
N GLY A 144 -2.73 33.93 11.92
CA GLY A 144 -2.06 35.04 12.60
C GLY A 144 -2.40 35.09 14.10
N LYS A 145 -1.40 34.76 14.92
CA LYS A 145 -1.33 35.30 16.27
C LYS A 145 -0.91 36.76 16.11
N TYR A 146 -1.84 37.67 16.36
CA TYR A 146 -1.50 39.00 16.85
C TYR A 146 -0.68 38.88 18.13
#